data_AF-A0A928M1R4-F1
#
_entry.id   AF-A0A928M1R4-F1
#
_cell.length_a   1.000
_cell.length_b   1.000
_cell.length_c   1.000
_cell.angle_alpha   90.00
_cell.angle_beta   90.00
_cell.angle_gamma   90.00
#
_symmetry.space_group_name_H-M   'P 1'
#
loop_
_entity.id
_entity.type
_entity.pdbx_description
1 polymer ?
#
loop_
_entity_poly.entity_id
_entity_poly.type
_entity_poly.pdbx_seq_one_letter_code
_entity_poly.pdbx_strand_id
1 'polypeptide(L)'
;MKRRIASLLCALLLAALLCGCGKSGSTLPPLGALAALPESRLSESLQGYSRDSLILGWGEPERSMDGGLGDIWDLDTERELTVLYDEYGKVFVTRVTRP
;
A
#
# COMPACT_ATOMS: atom_id res chain seq x y z
N MET A 1 -26.44 -8.82 25.72
CA MET A 1 -26.43 -8.09 24.43
C MET A 1 -25.03 -7.68 23.94
N LYS A 2 -24.01 -7.53 24.80
CA LYS A 2 -22.64 -7.11 24.42
C LYS A 2 -21.81 -8.13 23.61
N ARG A 3 -22.20 -9.42 23.60
CA ARG A 3 -21.47 -10.49 22.87
C ARG A 3 -21.77 -10.55 21.37
N ARG A 4 -22.88 -9.96 20.90
CA ARG A 4 -23.27 -9.99 19.47
C ARG A 4 -22.59 -8.90 18.64
N ILE A 5 -22.21 -7.79 19.28
CA ILE A 5 -21.53 -6.66 18.62
C ILE A 5 -20.08 -7.03 18.30
N ALA A 6 -19.40 -7.75 19.20
CA ALA A 6 -18.04 -8.24 18.97
C ALA A 6 -17.96 -9.22 17.79
N SER A 7 -18.97 -10.09 17.61
CA SER A 7 -19.01 -11.03 16.47
C SER A 7 -19.28 -10.34 15.14
N LEU A 8 -20.07 -9.26 15.12
CA LEU A 8 -20.34 -8.49 13.90
C LEU A 8 -19.12 -7.68 13.45
N LEU A 9 -18.37 -7.07 14.40
CA LEU A 9 -17.12 -6.38 14.11
C LEU A 9 -16.04 -7.33 13.57
N CYS A 10 -15.94 -8.54 14.14
CA CYS A 10 -14.98 -9.54 13.69
C CYS A 10 -15.31 -10.06 12.27
N ALA A 11 -16.60 -10.28 11.97
CA ALA A 11 -17.04 -10.69 10.64
C ALA A 11 -16.82 -9.62 9.56
N LEU A 12 -16.93 -8.34 9.91
CA LEU A 12 -16.66 -7.23 8.98
C LEU A 12 -15.15 -7.12 8.65
N LEU A 13 -14.29 -7.32 9.65
CA LEU A 13 -12.84 -7.37 9.47
C LEU A 13 -12.41 -8.57 8.59
N LEU A 14 -13.07 -9.72 8.74
CA LEU A 14 -12.84 -10.92 7.92
C LEU A 14 -13.35 -10.78 6.48
N ALA A 15 -14.41 -10.00 6.24
CA ALA A 15 -14.92 -9.74 4.89
C ALA A 15 -13.99 -8.81 4.08
N ALA A 16 -13.28 -7.89 4.75
CA ALA A 16 -12.26 -7.05 4.10
C ALA A 16 -11.04 -7.86 3.63
N LEU A 17 -10.77 -9.03 4.23
CA LEU A 17 -9.67 -9.93 3.84
C LEU A 17 -9.95 -10.74 2.56
N LEU A 18 -11.20 -10.83 2.09
CA LEU A 18 -11.58 -11.73 0.99
C LEU A 18 -11.78 -11.06 -0.37
N CYS A 19 -11.69 -9.73 -0.46
CA CYS A 19 -11.86 -8.98 -1.72
C CYS A 19 -10.56 -8.43 -2.32
N GLY A 20 -9.41 -8.99 -1.95
CA GLY A 20 -8.09 -8.57 -2.43
C GLY A 20 -7.38 -9.63 -3.25
N CYS A 21 -7.86 -9.97 -4.45
CA CYS A 21 -7.01 -10.64 -5.44
C CYS A 21 -5.93 -9.63 -5.90
N GLY A 22 -4.84 -9.57 -5.14
CA GLY A 22 -3.61 -8.86 -5.46
C GLY A 22 -2.48 -9.66 -4.86
N LYS A 23 -1.67 -10.31 -5.71
CA LYS A 23 -0.41 -10.98 -5.38
C LYS A 23 -0.39 -11.64 -3.98
N SER A 24 -1.33 -12.55 -3.72
CA SER A 24 -1.63 -13.12 -2.38
C SER A 24 -0.58 -14.10 -1.82
N GLY A 25 0.71 -13.85 -1.98
CA GLY A 25 1.76 -14.72 -1.42
C GLY A 25 3.11 -14.07 -1.19
N SER A 26 3.34 -12.86 -1.69
CA SER A 26 4.55 -12.09 -1.37
C SER A 26 4.25 -11.11 -0.25
N THR A 27 5.01 -11.18 0.84
CA THR A 27 5.01 -10.17 1.89
C THR A 27 5.40 -8.83 1.29
N LEU A 28 4.61 -7.78 1.55
CA LEU A 28 4.94 -6.42 1.15
C LEU A 28 6.34 -6.05 1.67
N PRO A 29 7.28 -5.62 0.81
CA PRO A 29 8.60 -5.20 1.27
C PRO A 29 8.49 -4.00 2.21
N PRO A 30 9.23 -3.94 3.33
CA PRO A 30 9.25 -2.75 4.18
C PRO A 30 9.91 -1.58 3.43
N LEU A 31 9.51 -0.34 3.73
CA LEU A 31 10.06 0.87 3.11
C LEU A 31 11.59 0.95 3.18
N GLY A 32 12.20 0.56 4.31
CA GLY A 32 13.66 0.53 4.44
C GLY A 32 14.37 -0.45 3.49
N ALA A 33 13.71 -1.56 3.11
CA ALA A 33 14.25 -2.46 2.08
C ALA A 33 14.12 -1.85 0.68
N LEU A 34 13.03 -1.13 0.41
CA LEU A 34 12.84 -0.39 -0.84
C LEU A 34 13.84 0.76 -0.99
N ALA A 35 14.18 1.46 0.11
CA ALA A 35 15.18 2.52 0.09
C ALA A 35 16.56 2.03 -0.39
N ALA A 36 16.89 0.77 -0.17
CA ALA A 36 18.13 0.15 -0.63
C ALA A 36 18.08 -0.34 -2.09
N LEU A 37 16.89 -0.38 -2.71
CA LEU A 37 16.73 -0.82 -4.10
C LEU A 37 17.03 0.32 -5.09
N PRO A 38 17.56 -0.01 -6.28
CA PRO A 38 17.59 0.96 -7.37
C PRO A 38 16.17 1.29 -7.81
N GLU A 39 15.93 2.55 -8.20
CA GLU A 39 14.61 3.04 -8.60
C GLU A 39 13.97 2.19 -9.71
N SER A 40 14.79 1.67 -10.64
CA SER A 40 14.33 0.79 -11.73
C SER A 40 13.64 -0.49 -11.27
N ARG A 41 13.89 -0.94 -10.03
CA ARG A 41 13.30 -2.16 -9.45
C ARG A 41 12.12 -1.90 -8.53
N LEU A 42 11.86 -0.66 -8.14
CA LEU A 42 10.78 -0.32 -7.21
C LEU A 42 9.41 -0.65 -7.79
N SER A 43 9.16 -0.25 -9.04
CA SER A 43 7.89 -0.51 -9.71
C SER A 43 7.64 -2.02 -9.83
N GLU A 44 8.63 -2.81 -10.23
CA GLU A 44 8.51 -4.28 -10.32
C GLU A 44 8.23 -4.93 -8.94
N SER A 45 8.88 -4.40 -7.90
CA SER A 45 8.73 -4.92 -6.53
C SER A 45 7.33 -4.68 -5.98
N LEU A 46 6.70 -3.58 -6.38
CA LEU A 46 5.41 -3.13 -5.86
C LEU A 46 4.23 -3.38 -6.80
N GLN A 47 4.48 -3.73 -8.06
CA GLN A 47 3.44 -3.95 -9.05
C GLN A 47 2.40 -4.98 -8.58
N GLY A 48 1.13 -4.58 -8.63
CA GLY A 48 -0.01 -5.44 -8.31
C GLY A 48 -0.44 -5.47 -6.83
N TYR A 49 0.29 -4.81 -5.92
CA TYR A 49 -0.22 -4.58 -4.56
C TYR A 49 -1.38 -3.58 -4.62
N SER A 50 -2.41 -3.76 -3.78
CA SER A 50 -3.47 -2.74 -3.63
C SER A 50 -3.04 -1.65 -2.65
N ARG A 51 -3.63 -0.47 -2.82
CA ARG A 51 -3.55 0.64 -1.86
C ARG A 51 -3.77 0.18 -0.41
N ASP A 52 -4.82 -0.60 -0.15
CA ASP A 52 -5.10 -1.13 1.19
C ASP A 52 -3.99 -2.00 1.77
N SER A 53 -3.29 -2.77 0.92
CA SER A 53 -2.15 -3.58 1.38
C SER A 53 -0.97 -2.70 1.75
N LEU A 54 -0.76 -1.59 1.02
CA LEU A 54 0.27 -0.61 1.36
C LEU A 54 -0.04 0.08 2.68
N ILE A 55 -1.28 0.57 2.85
CA ILE A 55 -1.72 1.22 4.09
C ILE A 55 -1.62 0.25 5.28
N LEU A 56 -2.01 -1.01 5.09
CA LEU A 56 -1.89 -2.02 6.14
C LEU A 56 -0.43 -2.33 6.51
N GLY A 57 0.48 -2.31 5.54
CA GLY A 57 1.88 -2.70 5.75
C GLY A 57 2.82 -1.56 6.13
N TRP A 58 2.55 -0.33 5.67
CA TRP A 58 3.39 0.85 5.88
C TRP A 58 2.73 1.94 6.71
N GLY A 59 1.41 1.89 6.91
CA GLY A 59 0.64 2.97 7.50
C GLY A 59 0.10 3.95 6.45
N GLU A 60 -0.64 4.95 6.93
CA GLU A 60 -1.18 6.01 6.09
C GLU A 60 -0.05 6.77 5.35
N PRO A 61 -0.28 7.20 4.10
CA PRO A 61 0.68 8.03 3.38
C PRO A 61 0.79 9.42 3.99
N GLU A 62 1.94 10.06 3.79
CA GLU A 62 2.16 11.45 4.17
C GLU A 62 1.26 12.39 3.36
N ARG A 63 1.04 12.05 2.08
CA ARG A 63 0.16 12.80 1.19
C ARG A 63 -0.58 11.88 0.23
N SER A 64 -1.85 12.17 0.00
CA SER A 64 -2.62 11.56 -1.08
C SER A 64 -2.78 12.54 -2.23
N MET A 65 -2.64 12.04 -3.46
CA MET A 65 -2.92 12.81 -4.67
C MET A 65 -4.43 12.89 -4.91
N ASP A 66 -4.87 14.00 -5.46
CA ASP A 66 -6.28 14.23 -5.75
C ASP A 66 -6.89 13.12 -6.62
N GLY A 67 -8.13 12.77 -6.30
CA GLY A 67 -8.86 11.71 -7.01
C GLY A 67 -8.38 10.29 -6.72
N GLY A 68 -7.45 10.08 -5.77
CA GLY A 68 -6.97 8.75 -5.39
C GLY A 68 -6.01 8.13 -6.42
N LEU A 69 -5.42 8.94 -7.30
CA LEU A 69 -4.51 8.49 -8.36
C LEU A 69 -3.16 7.99 -7.84
N GLY A 70 -2.80 8.38 -6.62
CA GLY A 70 -1.55 7.98 -6.00
C GLY A 70 -1.41 8.50 -4.59
N ASP A 71 -0.39 7.99 -3.92
CA ASP A 71 -0.04 8.31 -2.54
C ASP A 71 1.48 8.47 -2.43
N ILE A 72 1.92 9.21 -1.43
CA ILE A 72 3.33 9.53 -1.17
C ILE A 72 3.67 9.10 0.26
N TRP A 73 4.68 8.25 0.40
CA TRP A 73 5.28 7.86 1.68
C TRP A 73 6.71 8.37 1.78
N ASP A 74 7.18 8.63 2.99
CA ASP A 74 8.61 8.80 3.24
C ASP A 74 9.33 7.47 2.99
N LEU A 75 10.30 7.48 2.09
CA LEU A 75 11.12 6.31 1.80
C LEU A 75 12.31 6.24 2.77
N ASP A 76 12.93 7.39 3.03
CA ASP A 76 13.94 7.63 4.05
C ASP A 76 13.98 9.13 4.42
N THR A 77 15.01 9.56 5.16
CA THR A 77 15.15 10.95 5.64
C THR A 77 15.27 12.01 4.55
N GLU A 78 15.60 11.62 3.31
CA GLU A 78 15.85 12.57 2.21
C GLU A 78 15.03 12.27 0.94
N ARG A 79 14.25 11.18 0.95
CA ARG A 79 13.55 10.69 -0.23
C ARG A 79 12.13 10.28 0.08
N GLU A 80 11.25 10.57 -0.86
CA GLU A 80 9.85 10.18 -0.84
C GLU A 80 9.58 9.15 -1.95
N LEU A 81 8.69 8.21 -1.68
CA LEU A 81 8.17 7.24 -2.62
C LEU A 81 6.75 7.63 -3.02
N THR A 82 6.59 8.06 -4.27
CA THR A 82 5.28 8.22 -4.91
C THR A 82 4.85 6.90 -5.52
N VAL A 83 3.67 6.42 -5.14
CA VAL A 83 3.04 5.22 -5.68
C VAL A 83 1.79 5.62 -6.45
N LEU A 84 1.72 5.22 -7.72
CA LEU A 84 0.58 5.48 -8.60
C LEU A 84 -0.23 4.21 -8.82
N TYR A 85 -1.55 4.37 -8.80
CA TYR A 85 -2.49 3.28 -8.96
C TYR A 85 -3.09 3.24 -10.37
N ASP A 86 -3.41 2.04 -10.83
CA ASP A 86 -4.26 1.84 -12.00
C ASP A 86 -5.75 2.04 -11.66
N GLU A 87 -6.62 1.86 -12.65
CA GLU A 87 -8.08 1.97 -12.50
C GLU A 87 -8.68 0.96 -11.50
N TYR A 88 -7.94 -0.09 -11.12
CA TYR A 88 -8.34 -1.10 -10.15
C TYR A 88 -7.75 -0.85 -8.75
N GLY A 89 -7.08 0.28 -8.53
CA GLY A 89 -6.44 0.61 -7.26
C GLY A 89 -5.20 -0.23 -6.95
N LYS A 90 -4.55 -0.79 -7.99
CA LYS A 90 -3.31 -1.56 -7.87
C LYS A 90 -2.11 -0.72 -8.29
N VAL A 91 -0.97 -0.91 -7.63
CA VAL A 91 0.26 -0.23 -8.01
C VAL A 91 0.64 -0.59 -9.44
N PHE A 92 0.79 0.44 -10.27
CA PHE A 92 1.26 0.32 -11.65
C PHE A 92 2.64 0.94 -11.82
N VAL A 93 2.90 2.09 -11.18
CA VAL A 93 4.16 2.83 -11.30
C VAL A 93 4.58 3.38 -9.94
N THR A 94 5.89 3.47 -9.74
CA THR A 94 6.50 4.15 -8.59
C THR A 94 7.52 5.18 -9.06
N ARG A 95 7.73 6.22 -8.26
CA ARG A 95 8.75 7.24 -8.50
C ARG A 95 9.34 7.67 -7.17
N VAL A 96 10.66 7.90 -7.17
CA VAL A 96 11.34 8.49 -6.02
C VAL A 96 11.61 9.96 -6.31
N THR A 97 11.33 10.80 -5.32
CA THR A 97 11.62 12.24 -5.37
C THR A 97 12.37 12.66 -4.13
N ARG A 98 13.11 13.77 -4.23
CA ARG A 98 13.59 14.50 -3.06
C ARG A 98 12.61 15.65 -2.82
N PRO A 99 12.18 15.90 -1.57
CA PRO A 99 11.27 16.98 -1.24
C PRO A 99 11.85 18.36 -1.60
#